data_AF-A0A4R6Z025-F1
#
_entry.id   AF-A0A4R6Z025-F1
#
_cell.length_a   1.000
_cell.length_b   1.000
_cell.length_c   1.000
_cell.angle_alpha   90.00
_cell.angle_beta   90.00
_cell.angle_gamma   90.00
#
_symmetry.space_group_name_H-M   'P 1'
#
loop_
_entity.id
_entity.type
_entity.pdbx_description
1 polymer ?
#
loop_
_entity_poly.entity_id
_entity_poly.type
_entity_poly.pdbx_seq_one_letter_code
_entity_poly.pdbx_strand_id
1 'polypeptide(L)'
;MSGLLLRGVLVEYSGEFLGPIPNIVIFQFNPEQITRTIGIPQPRAAAPGANQPRQREPSRTSAPPTESISVTARFSAADDLGAGGARSAIPRVFGVGPQLAALEKMVYPAGPLSGLLGKAIDAIGDALGGGGDDAPERPIPPETLPRILFIWGVTRVLPVRVKSMSITEQKFDAFLNPVQAEVQIGLDVMTFAASSSDTIGQGALMYSRGARDAQAILNLAGVVAPAVEIVLF
;
A
#
# COMPACT_ATOMS: atom_id res chain seq x y z
N MET A 1 28.28 5.05 17.47
CA MET A 1 26.97 5.72 17.41
C MET A 1 26.06 4.84 16.55
N SER A 2 25.14 4.10 17.16
CA SER A 2 24.17 3.30 16.40
C SER A 2 23.24 4.28 15.69
N GLY A 3 23.47 4.52 14.40
CA GLY A 3 22.59 5.35 13.60
C GLY A 3 21.17 4.78 13.65
N LEU A 4 20.18 5.66 13.78
CA LEU A 4 18.77 5.27 13.65
C LEU A 4 18.55 4.69 12.24
N LEU A 5 18.51 3.36 12.15
CA LEU A 5 18.16 2.67 10.92
C LEU A 5 16.64 2.69 10.76
N LEU A 6 16.14 3.64 9.97
CA LEU A 6 14.73 3.65 9.57
C LEU A 6 14.44 2.42 8.70
N ARG A 7 13.35 1.72 9.00
CA ARG A 7 12.89 0.56 8.22
C ARG A 7 11.68 0.93 7.37
N GLY A 8 11.60 0.35 6.18
CA GLY A 8 10.38 0.38 5.38
C GLY A 8 9.24 -0.38 6.07
N VAL A 9 8.02 0.13 5.97
CA VAL A 9 6.84 -0.47 6.62
C VAL A 9 5.63 -0.40 5.71
N LEU A 10 4.82 -1.46 5.72
CA LEU A 10 3.44 -1.48 5.27
C LEU A 10 2.51 -1.45 6.48
N VAL A 11 1.58 -0.49 6.51
CA VAL A 11 0.60 -0.34 7.59
C VAL A 11 -0.79 -0.43 7.01
N GLU A 12 -1.55 -1.43 7.41
CA GLU A 12 -2.99 -1.47 7.18
C GLU A 12 -3.69 -0.56 8.19
N TYR A 13 -4.61 0.28 7.71
CA TYR A 13 -5.39 1.17 8.58
C TYR A 13 -6.89 1.03 8.34
N SER A 14 -7.64 1.02 9.43
CA SER A 14 -9.08 1.27 9.39
C SER A 14 -9.33 2.76 9.20
N GLY A 15 -10.45 3.15 8.59
CA GLY A 15 -10.84 4.56 8.43
C GLY A 15 -10.96 5.35 9.75
N GLU A 16 -10.85 4.67 10.89
CA GLU A 16 -10.80 5.23 12.24
C GLU A 16 -9.46 4.88 12.91
N PHE A 17 -8.83 5.88 13.55
CA PHE A 17 -7.54 5.76 14.25
C PHE A 17 -7.60 4.88 15.53
N LEU A 18 -8.80 4.64 16.07
CA LEU A 18 -9.05 3.87 17.31
C LEU A 18 -9.71 2.50 17.07
N GLY A 19 -9.58 1.97 15.85
CA GLY A 19 -10.12 0.66 15.45
C GLY A 19 -9.30 -0.54 15.96
N PRO A 20 -9.68 -1.78 15.56
CA PRO A 20 -8.96 -3.00 15.92
C PRO A 20 -7.46 -2.93 15.56
N ILE A 21 -6.64 -3.74 16.25
CA ILE A 21 -5.18 -3.75 16.11
C ILE A 21 -4.78 -3.75 14.62
N PRO A 22 -4.07 -2.71 14.13
CA PRO A 22 -3.70 -2.61 12.72
C PRO A 22 -2.70 -3.70 12.35
N ASN A 23 -2.85 -4.24 11.15
CA ASN A 23 -1.86 -5.16 10.59
C ASN A 23 -0.64 -4.35 10.11
N ILE A 24 0.53 -4.64 10.66
CA ILE A 24 1.78 -3.92 10.38
C ILE A 24 2.84 -4.92 9.94
N VAL A 25 3.43 -4.68 8.77
CA VAL A 25 4.57 -5.45 8.27
C VAL A 25 5.77 -4.53 8.14
N ILE A 26 6.77 -4.78 8.98
CA ILE A 26 8.07 -4.09 8.94
C ILE A 26 9.01 -4.91 8.08
N PHE A 27 9.69 -4.27 7.12
CA PHE A 27 10.72 -4.95 6.35
C PHE A 27 11.90 -5.28 7.26
N GLN A 28 12.22 -6.58 7.37
CA GLN A 28 13.35 -7.03 8.18
C GLN A 28 14.66 -6.44 7.66
N PHE A 29 14.81 -6.46 6.34
CA PHE A 29 15.89 -5.81 5.61
C PHE A 29 15.31 -4.79 4.65
N ASN A 30 15.85 -3.57 4.66
CA ASN A 30 15.48 -2.58 3.66
C ASN A 30 16.01 -3.04 2.29
N PRO A 31 15.16 -3.10 1.26
CA PRO A 31 15.62 -3.37 -0.09
C PRO A 31 16.65 -2.34 -0.55
N GLU A 32 17.62 -2.81 -1.31
CA GLU A 32 18.63 -1.96 -1.97
C GLU A 32 18.03 -1.14 -3.12
N GLN A 33 16.94 -1.63 -3.72
CA GLN A 33 16.28 -1.02 -4.87
C GLN A 33 14.77 -0.90 -4.66
N ILE A 34 14.23 0.25 -5.06
CA ILE A 34 12.79 0.46 -5.28
C ILE A 34 12.62 1.00 -6.68
N THR A 35 11.75 0.36 -7.45
CA THR A 35 11.40 0.82 -8.80
C THR A 35 10.10 1.59 -8.74
N ARG A 36 10.06 2.79 -9.34
CA ARG A 36 8.86 3.64 -9.42
C ARG A 36 8.55 3.94 -10.87
N THR A 37 7.31 3.67 -11.27
CA THR A 37 6.85 3.91 -12.64
C THR A 37 5.70 4.91 -12.61
N ILE A 38 5.86 6.01 -13.34
CA ILE A 38 4.85 7.07 -13.43
C ILE A 38 4.14 6.92 -14.79
N GLY A 39 2.86 6.60 -14.74
CA GLY A 39 1.98 6.54 -15.90
C GLY A 39 1.50 7.95 -16.24
N ILE A 40 1.86 8.43 -17.43
CA ILE A 40 1.45 9.75 -17.93
C ILE A 40 0.20 9.56 -18.79
N PRO A 41 -0.96 10.13 -18.39
CA PRO A 41 -2.19 9.98 -19.14
C PRO A 41 -2.10 10.76 -20.46
N GLN A 42 -2.41 10.07 -21.56
CA GLN A 42 -2.39 10.66 -22.89
C GLN A 42 -3.55 11.65 -23.07
N PRO A 43 -3.33 12.80 -23.73
CA PRO A 43 -4.42 13.65 -24.18
C PRO A 43 -5.38 12.85 -25.08
N ARG A 44 -6.69 12.92 -24.82
CA ARG A 44 -7.70 12.19 -25.60
C ARG A 44 -7.65 12.62 -27.08
N ALA A 45 -7.39 11.68 -27.99
CA ALA A 45 -7.53 11.90 -29.44
C ALA A 45 -9.00 12.21 -29.80
N ALA A 46 -9.22 13.08 -30.78
CA ALA A 46 -10.56 13.41 -31.25
C ALA A 46 -11.28 12.14 -31.74
N ALA A 47 -12.53 11.94 -31.29
CA ALA A 47 -13.37 10.86 -31.79
C ALA A 47 -13.63 11.08 -33.31
N PRO A 48 -13.55 10.04 -34.15
CA PRO A 48 -13.92 10.16 -35.56
C PRO A 48 -15.42 10.51 -35.65
N GLY A 49 -15.74 11.67 -36.24
CA GLY A 49 -17.12 12.12 -36.49
C GLY A 49 -17.57 13.41 -35.79
N ALA A 50 -16.72 14.06 -34.98
CA ALA A 50 -17.05 15.37 -34.43
C ALA A 50 -16.81 16.48 -35.48
N ASN A 51 -17.87 16.88 -36.18
CA ASN A 51 -17.91 18.08 -37.03
C ASN A 51 -17.74 19.36 -36.19
N GLN A 52 -16.51 19.67 -35.78
CA GLN A 52 -16.01 21.01 -35.45
C GLN A 52 -14.54 20.91 -34.97
N PRO A 53 -13.57 21.53 -35.66
CA PRO A 53 -12.22 21.66 -35.15
C PRO A 53 -12.21 22.80 -34.13
N ARG A 54 -12.72 22.56 -32.91
CA ARG A 54 -12.28 23.40 -31.79
C ARG A 54 -10.81 23.07 -31.62
N GLN A 55 -9.93 24.00 -31.94
CA GLN A 55 -8.50 23.93 -31.61
C GLN A 55 -8.40 23.69 -30.11
N ARG A 56 -8.24 22.43 -29.71
CA ARG A 56 -8.07 22.07 -28.30
C ARG A 56 -6.59 22.26 -27.99
N GLU A 57 -6.31 22.94 -26.89
CA GLU A 57 -4.95 23.09 -26.38
C GLU A 57 -4.32 21.70 -26.22
N PRO A 58 -3.17 21.43 -26.87
CA PRO A 58 -2.53 20.11 -26.83
C PRO A 58 -2.01 19.71 -25.44
N SER A 59 -2.10 20.62 -24.46
CA SER A 59 -1.58 20.46 -23.08
C SER A 59 -2.61 19.91 -22.08
N ARG A 60 -3.87 19.62 -22.48
CA ARG A 60 -4.90 19.14 -21.54
C ARG A 60 -4.94 17.62 -21.48
N THR A 61 -4.62 17.07 -20.30
CA THR A 61 -4.84 15.65 -19.99
C THR A 61 -6.18 15.44 -19.28
N SER A 62 -6.81 14.29 -19.46
CA SER A 62 -8.13 13.97 -18.90
C SER A 62 -8.09 13.30 -17.53
N ALA A 63 -6.91 12.95 -17.01
CA ALA A 63 -6.74 12.23 -15.75
C ALA A 63 -5.45 12.66 -15.03
N PRO A 64 -5.35 12.48 -13.70
CA PRO A 64 -4.08 12.64 -12.99
C PRO A 64 -3.09 11.52 -13.34
N PRO A 65 -1.77 11.75 -13.27
CA PRO A 65 -0.76 10.70 -13.39
C PRO A 65 -0.96 9.59 -12.35
N THR A 66 -0.72 8.35 -12.76
CA THR A 66 -0.71 7.19 -11.86
C THR A 66 0.72 6.86 -11.46
N GLU A 67 0.94 6.39 -10.23
CA GLU A 67 2.25 5.97 -9.77
C GLU A 67 2.18 4.51 -9.30
N SER A 68 3.11 3.67 -9.76
CA SER A 68 3.27 2.29 -9.29
C SER A 68 4.67 2.08 -8.75
N ILE A 69 4.79 1.21 -7.76
CA ILE A 69 6.01 0.95 -7.00
C ILE A 69 6.22 -0.56 -6.96
N SER A 70 7.44 -1.01 -7.28
CA SER A 70 7.84 -2.40 -7.11
C SER A 70 8.95 -2.49 -6.08
N VAL A 71 8.77 -3.39 -5.12
CA VAL A 71 9.70 -3.58 -4.00
C VAL A 71 9.88 -5.07 -3.69
N THR A 72 11.09 -5.46 -3.32
CA THR A 72 11.41 -6.84 -2.94
C THR A 72 11.76 -6.89 -1.47
N ALA A 73 10.89 -7.46 -0.65
CA ALA A 73 11.13 -7.68 0.77
C ALA A 73 11.78 -9.05 0.99
N ARG A 74 12.78 -9.11 1.88
CA ARG A 74 13.43 -10.37 2.27
C ARG A 74 13.22 -10.63 3.75
N PHE A 75 12.94 -11.88 4.08
CA PHE A 75 12.71 -12.34 5.45
C PHE A 75 13.60 -13.55 5.74
N SER A 76 14.11 -13.62 6.97
CA SER A 76 14.99 -14.68 7.44
C SER A 76 14.77 -14.92 8.94
N ALA A 77 14.39 -16.14 9.30
CA ALA A 77 14.28 -16.56 10.69
C ALA A 77 15.65 -16.76 11.37
N ALA A 78 16.76 -16.74 10.61
CA ALA A 78 18.10 -17.02 11.12
C ALA A 78 18.55 -16.04 12.23
N ASP A 79 18.23 -14.75 12.09
CA ASP A 79 18.62 -13.73 13.07
C ASP A 79 17.86 -13.91 14.39
N ASP A 80 16.58 -14.28 14.31
CA ASP A 80 15.70 -14.41 15.47
C ASP A 80 15.93 -15.74 16.23
N LEU A 81 16.40 -16.79 15.55
CA LEU A 81 16.78 -18.07 16.17
C LEU A 81 17.97 -17.91 17.15
N GLY A 82 18.86 -16.95 16.88
CA GLY A 82 20.02 -16.63 17.72
C GLY A 82 19.75 -15.66 18.88
N ALA A 83 18.60 -14.97 18.88
CA ALA A 83 18.31 -13.88 19.83
C ALA A 83 17.89 -14.34 21.24
N GLY A 84 17.48 -15.61 21.40
CA GLY A 84 17.01 -16.17 22.67
C GLY A 84 15.67 -15.60 23.16
N GLY A 85 15.11 -16.20 24.22
CA GLY A 85 13.85 -15.75 24.84
C GLY A 85 12.60 -15.87 23.96
N ALA A 86 11.53 -15.13 24.30
CA ALA A 86 10.24 -15.18 23.61
C ALA A 86 10.31 -14.81 22.11
N ARG A 87 11.29 -14.00 21.71
CA ARG A 87 11.55 -13.64 20.30
C ARG A 87 12.04 -14.82 19.46
N SER A 88 12.72 -15.79 20.08
CA SER A 88 13.17 -17.00 19.41
C SER A 88 12.13 -18.12 19.36
N ALA A 89 11.03 -18.02 20.13
CA ALA A 89 10.01 -19.06 20.19
C ALA A 89 9.17 -19.13 18.91
N ILE A 90 8.81 -17.98 18.34
CA ILE A 90 7.98 -17.89 17.13
C ILE A 90 8.70 -18.46 15.90
N PRO A 91 9.94 -18.03 15.55
CA PRO A 91 10.64 -18.58 14.40
C PRO A 91 11.03 -20.05 14.53
N ARG A 92 11.15 -20.59 15.75
CA ARG A 92 11.41 -22.03 15.97
C ARG A 92 10.24 -22.92 15.58
N VAL A 93 9.03 -22.40 15.66
CA VAL A 93 7.80 -23.16 15.39
C VAL A 93 7.26 -22.85 14.01
N PHE A 94 7.42 -21.62 13.52
CA PHE A 94 6.75 -21.13 12.31
C PHE A 94 7.71 -20.55 11.27
N GLY A 95 9.03 -20.52 11.52
CA GLY A 95 9.99 -19.88 10.62
C GLY A 95 9.64 -18.40 10.34
N VAL A 96 9.58 -18.02 9.06
CA VAL A 96 9.10 -16.70 8.61
C VAL A 96 7.61 -16.66 8.25
N GLY A 97 6.88 -17.77 8.50
CA GLY A 97 5.47 -17.92 8.18
C GLY A 97 4.55 -16.81 8.73
N PRO A 98 4.71 -16.32 9.98
CA PRO A 98 3.87 -15.25 10.50
C PRO A 98 4.02 -13.93 9.75
N GLN A 99 5.22 -13.59 9.28
CA GLN A 99 5.47 -12.40 8.47
C GLN A 99 4.81 -12.53 7.08
N LEU A 100 4.85 -13.73 6.48
CA LEU A 100 4.17 -14.01 5.21
C LEU A 100 2.65 -13.93 5.37
N ALA A 101 2.09 -14.54 6.40
CA ALA A 101 0.66 -14.48 6.70
C ALA A 101 0.16 -13.04 6.92
N ALA A 102 0.98 -12.19 7.57
CA ALA A 102 0.67 -10.77 7.74
C ALA A 102 0.63 -10.02 6.40
N LEU A 103 1.55 -10.31 5.47
CA LEU A 103 1.55 -9.77 4.11
C LEU A 103 0.34 -10.26 3.30
N GLU A 104 0.04 -11.55 3.37
CA GLU A 104 -1.11 -12.14 2.69
C GLU A 104 -2.43 -11.51 3.15
N LYS A 105 -2.57 -11.28 4.47
CA LYS A 105 -3.73 -10.59 5.03
C LYS A 105 -3.92 -9.17 4.48
N MET A 106 -2.85 -8.49 4.05
CA MET A 106 -2.97 -7.18 3.38
C MET A 106 -3.50 -7.26 1.95
N VAL A 107 -3.45 -8.44 1.32
CA VAL A 107 -4.00 -8.66 -0.02
C VAL A 107 -5.47 -9.08 0.06
N TYR A 108 -5.78 -9.93 1.04
CA TYR A 108 -7.14 -10.40 1.20
C TYR A 108 -8.01 -9.33 1.85
N PRO A 109 -9.23 -9.10 1.35
CA PRO A 109 -10.22 -8.31 2.06
C PRO A 109 -10.43 -8.87 3.47
N ALA A 110 -10.76 -7.99 4.42
CA ALA A 110 -11.03 -8.38 5.80
C ALA A 110 -12.06 -9.52 5.79
N GLY A 111 -11.59 -10.74 6.07
CA GLY A 111 -12.35 -11.95 5.78
C GLY A 111 -13.71 -12.02 6.47
N PRO A 112 -14.52 -13.02 6.13
CA PRO A 112 -15.89 -13.18 6.62
C PRO A 112 -16.02 -13.18 8.15
N LEU A 113 -14.96 -13.36 8.93
CA LEU A 113 -14.95 -13.20 10.39
C LEU A 113 -15.35 -11.79 10.85
N SER A 114 -14.95 -10.73 10.14
CA SER A 114 -15.39 -9.36 10.47
C SER A 114 -16.86 -9.13 10.07
N GLY A 115 -17.27 -9.67 8.92
CA GLY A 115 -18.66 -9.64 8.46
C GLY A 115 -19.61 -10.54 9.24
N LEU A 116 -19.13 -11.65 9.83
CA LEU A 116 -19.91 -12.57 10.65
C LEU A 116 -20.28 -11.94 12.00
N LEU A 117 -19.40 -11.13 12.57
CA LEU A 117 -19.70 -10.39 13.79
C LEU A 117 -20.78 -9.32 13.52
N GLY A 118 -20.70 -8.63 12.39
CA GLY A 118 -21.76 -7.72 11.93
C GLY A 118 -23.09 -8.45 11.65
N LYS A 119 -23.05 -9.59 10.94
CA LYS A 119 -24.24 -10.42 10.65
C LYS A 119 -24.89 -11.01 11.89
N ALA A 120 -24.13 -11.34 12.92
CA ALA A 120 -24.69 -11.84 14.18
C ALA A 120 -25.46 -10.75 14.94
N ILE A 121 -24.97 -9.51 14.91
CA ILE A 121 -25.66 -8.36 15.52
C ILE A 121 -26.92 -8.01 14.73
N ASP A 122 -26.83 -8.00 13.40
CA ASP A 122 -27.97 -7.74 12.51
C ASP A 122 -29.06 -8.81 12.64
N ALA A 123 -28.68 -10.09 12.71
CA ALA A 123 -29.63 -11.20 12.87
C ALA A 123 -30.38 -11.16 14.22
N ILE A 124 -29.78 -10.58 15.27
CA ILE A 124 -30.46 -10.37 16.55
C ILE A 124 -31.43 -9.18 16.45
N GLY A 125 -31.08 -8.13 15.70
CA GLY A 125 -31.96 -7.00 15.41
C GLY A 125 -33.18 -7.42 14.57
N ASP A 126 -32.97 -8.24 13.55
CA ASP A 126 -34.01 -8.74 12.64
C ASP A 126 -34.95 -9.75 13.34
N ALA A 127 -34.43 -10.57 14.26
CA ALA A 127 -35.26 -11.48 15.07
C ALA A 127 -36.15 -10.75 16.11
N LEU A 128 -35.84 -9.50 16.45
CA LEU A 128 -36.65 -8.65 17.33
C LEU A 128 -37.59 -7.71 16.54
N GLY A 129 -37.36 -7.54 15.23
CA GLY A 129 -38.15 -6.71 14.32
C GLY A 129 -39.07 -7.54 13.43
N GLY A 130 -40.29 -7.81 13.89
CA GLY A 130 -41.23 -8.73 13.26
C GLY A 130 -41.48 -8.60 11.74
N GLY A 131 -41.47 -9.76 11.08
CA GLY A 131 -42.43 -10.20 10.06
C GLY A 131 -42.68 -9.31 8.85
N GLY A 132 -42.03 -9.62 7.73
CA GLY A 132 -42.43 -9.20 6.39
C GLY A 132 -42.01 -10.22 5.34
N ASP A 133 -43.00 -10.77 4.63
CA ASP A 133 -42.83 -11.56 3.40
C ASP A 133 -42.19 -10.67 2.32
N ASP A 134 -40.89 -10.82 2.10
CA ASP A 134 -40.25 -10.47 0.84
C ASP A 134 -39.03 -11.38 0.64
N ALA A 135 -38.96 -12.02 -0.53
CA ALA A 135 -37.89 -12.94 -0.88
C ALA A 135 -36.53 -12.23 -0.79
N PRO A 136 -35.56 -12.72 0.01
CA PRO A 136 -34.31 -12.01 0.17
C PRO A 136 -33.43 -12.26 -1.06
N GLU A 137 -33.51 -11.37 -2.05
CA GLU A 137 -32.35 -11.07 -2.90
C GLU A 137 -31.28 -10.48 -1.99
N ARG A 138 -30.52 -11.34 -1.31
CA ARG A 138 -29.44 -10.93 -0.41
C ARG A 138 -28.41 -10.16 -1.24
N PRO A 139 -28.30 -8.83 -1.11
CA PRO A 139 -27.25 -8.10 -1.78
C PRO A 139 -25.95 -8.62 -1.20
N ILE A 140 -25.03 -9.10 -2.04
CA ILE A 140 -23.68 -9.45 -1.59
C ILE A 140 -23.11 -8.15 -1.00
N PRO A 141 -22.81 -8.08 0.31
CA PRO A 141 -22.31 -6.86 0.90
C PRO A 141 -21.03 -6.44 0.18
N PRO A 142 -20.85 -5.15 -0.14
CA PRO A 142 -19.63 -4.68 -0.78
C PRO A 142 -18.44 -5.01 0.11
N GLU A 143 -17.51 -5.77 -0.45
CA GLU A 143 -16.32 -6.18 0.27
C GLU A 143 -15.34 -5.01 0.38
N THR A 144 -14.99 -4.63 1.61
CA THR A 144 -14.10 -3.49 1.85
C THR A 144 -12.66 -3.92 1.64
N LEU A 145 -12.03 -3.38 0.61
CA LEU A 145 -10.61 -3.62 0.34
C LEU A 145 -9.74 -3.02 1.46
N PRO A 146 -8.63 -3.70 1.81
CA PRO A 146 -7.71 -3.21 2.83
C PRO A 146 -7.07 -1.90 2.35
N ARG A 147 -6.96 -0.93 3.28
CA ARG A 147 -6.30 0.35 3.02
C ARG A 147 -4.91 0.31 3.61
N ILE A 148 -3.90 0.59 2.80
CA ILE A 148 -2.50 0.37 3.17
C ILE A 148 -1.68 1.64 2.97
N LEU A 149 -0.81 1.95 3.92
CA LEU A 149 0.24 2.95 3.78
C LEU A 149 1.58 2.27 3.54
N PHE A 150 2.28 2.69 2.49
CA PHE A 150 3.68 2.38 2.27
C PHE A 150 4.54 3.53 2.80
N ILE A 151 5.32 3.23 3.84
CA ILE A 151 6.20 4.19 4.50
C ILE A 151 7.65 3.88 4.13
N TRP A 152 8.33 4.85 3.52
CA TRP A 152 9.71 4.72 3.09
C TRP A 152 10.52 5.97 3.45
N GLY A 153 11.17 5.92 4.61
CA GLY A 153 11.89 7.07 5.16
C GLY A 153 10.95 8.19 5.59
N VAL A 154 11.49 9.40 5.75
CA VAL A 154 10.75 10.52 6.34
C VAL A 154 9.84 11.25 5.36
N THR A 155 10.05 11.12 4.04
CA THR A 155 9.34 11.92 3.03
C THR A 155 8.31 11.14 2.21
N ARG A 156 8.22 9.83 2.40
CA ARG A 156 7.31 8.98 1.62
C ARG A 156 6.40 8.20 2.56
N VAL A 157 5.18 8.70 2.67
CA VAL A 157 4.04 8.06 3.33
C VAL A 157 2.95 8.00 2.29
N LEU A 158 2.90 6.91 1.53
CA LEU A 158 2.05 6.80 0.35
C LEU A 158 0.88 5.85 0.61
N PRO A 159 -0.37 6.27 0.37
CA PRO A 159 -1.49 5.34 0.32
C PRO A 159 -1.36 4.46 -0.91
N VAL A 160 -1.37 3.15 -0.73
CA VAL A 160 -1.14 2.17 -1.78
C VAL A 160 -2.18 1.07 -1.73
N ARG A 161 -2.41 0.46 -2.89
CA ARG A 161 -3.09 -0.82 -3.03
C ARG A 161 -2.09 -1.86 -3.52
N VAL A 162 -2.13 -3.06 -2.97
CA VAL A 162 -1.35 -4.18 -3.53
C VAL A 162 -1.94 -4.57 -4.87
N LYS A 163 -1.10 -4.50 -5.90
CA LYS A 163 -1.42 -4.89 -7.28
C LYS A 163 -1.02 -6.33 -7.58
N SER A 164 0.13 -6.75 -7.05
CA SER A 164 0.67 -8.08 -7.24
C SER A 164 1.54 -8.47 -6.05
N MET A 165 1.55 -9.75 -5.72
CA MET A 165 2.42 -10.32 -4.69
C MET A 165 2.92 -11.67 -5.18
N SER A 166 4.24 -11.88 -5.14
CA SER A 166 4.87 -13.15 -5.45
C SER A 166 5.79 -13.54 -4.30
N ILE A 167 5.54 -14.71 -3.72
CA ILE A 167 6.26 -15.21 -2.55
C ILE A 167 7.14 -16.38 -2.99
N THR A 168 8.45 -16.28 -2.73
CA THR A 168 9.42 -17.35 -2.94
C THR A 168 9.94 -17.83 -1.60
N GLU A 169 9.44 -18.97 -1.13
CA GLU A 169 9.87 -19.61 0.11
C GLU A 169 11.11 -20.48 -0.13
N GLN A 170 12.08 -20.39 0.78
CA GLN A 170 13.38 -21.03 0.64
C GLN A 170 13.86 -21.54 2.00
N LYS A 171 14.70 -22.58 1.95
CA LYS A 171 15.35 -23.22 3.12
C LYS A 171 14.33 -23.60 4.20
N PHE A 172 13.92 -24.86 4.20
CA PHE A 172 12.93 -25.33 5.16
C PHE A 172 13.61 -25.96 6.38
N ASP A 173 12.98 -25.84 7.55
CA ASP A 173 13.37 -26.60 8.74
C ASP A 173 12.86 -28.05 8.69
N ALA A 174 13.12 -28.83 9.74
CA ALA A 174 12.67 -30.23 9.83
C ALA A 174 11.13 -30.40 9.85
N PHE A 175 10.39 -29.33 10.15
CA PHE A 175 8.93 -29.30 10.18
C PHE A 175 8.33 -28.66 8.92
N LEU A 176 9.17 -28.43 7.89
CA LEU A 176 8.79 -27.79 6.63
C LEU A 176 8.32 -26.34 6.78
N ASN A 177 8.79 -25.64 7.81
CA ASN A 177 8.59 -24.19 7.91
C ASN A 177 9.65 -23.46 7.08
N PRO A 178 9.28 -22.44 6.30
CA PRO A 178 10.25 -21.64 5.57
C PRO A 178 11.11 -20.84 6.55
N VAL A 179 12.43 -20.96 6.42
CA VAL A 179 13.41 -20.20 7.21
C VAL A 179 13.78 -18.90 6.49
N GLN A 180 13.68 -18.87 5.14
CA GLN A 180 13.92 -17.68 4.34
C GLN A 180 12.79 -17.48 3.33
N ALA A 181 12.47 -16.22 3.03
CA ALA A 181 11.53 -15.90 1.97
C ALA A 181 11.89 -14.59 1.27
N GLU A 182 11.64 -14.54 -0.03
CA GLU A 182 11.69 -13.33 -0.83
C GLU A 182 10.28 -13.03 -1.36
N VAL A 183 9.79 -11.81 -1.10
CA VAL A 183 8.45 -11.36 -1.46
C VAL A 183 8.57 -10.16 -2.40
N GLN A 184 8.15 -10.34 -3.64
CA GLN A 184 8.06 -9.26 -4.63
C GLN A 184 6.66 -8.66 -4.57
N ILE A 185 6.58 -7.37 -4.26
CA ILE A 185 5.32 -6.65 -4.04
C ILE A 185 5.21 -5.52 -5.07
N GLY A 186 4.16 -5.59 -5.88
CA GLY A 186 3.73 -4.50 -6.75
C GLY A 186 2.65 -3.69 -6.06
N LEU A 187 2.83 -2.38 -6.00
CA LEU A 187 1.94 -1.43 -5.33
C LEU A 187 1.48 -0.37 -6.33
N ASP A 188 0.21 -0.02 -6.32
CA ASP A 188 -0.32 1.15 -7.04
C ASP A 188 -0.64 2.24 -6.00
N VAL A 189 -0.10 3.44 -6.20
CA VAL A 189 -0.37 4.60 -5.34
C VAL A 189 -1.80 5.07 -5.61
N MET A 190 -2.58 5.17 -4.54
CA MET A 190 -3.98 5.57 -4.63
C MET A 190 -4.10 7.07 -4.90
N THR A 191 -5.05 7.40 -5.79
CA THR A 191 -5.52 8.78 -5.98
C THR A 191 -6.93 8.91 -5.44
N PHE A 192 -7.23 10.02 -4.78
CA PHE A 192 -8.53 10.26 -4.16
C PHE A 192 -9.28 11.33 -4.92
N ALA A 193 -10.59 11.13 -5.09
CA ALA A 193 -11.49 12.21 -5.45
C ALA A 193 -11.66 13.15 -4.25
N ALA A 194 -12.00 14.41 -4.51
CA ALA A 194 -12.24 15.40 -3.45
C ALA A 194 -13.38 14.99 -2.47
N SER A 195 -14.29 14.13 -2.92
CA SER A 195 -15.41 13.59 -2.12
C SER A 195 -15.09 12.30 -1.37
N SER A 196 -13.85 11.81 -1.42
CA SER A 196 -13.50 10.55 -0.75
C SER A 196 -13.54 10.71 0.77
N SER A 197 -14.07 9.71 1.47
CA SER A 197 -14.12 9.65 2.94
C SER A 197 -12.82 9.16 3.58
N ASP A 198 -11.78 8.84 2.79
CA ASP A 198 -10.49 8.39 3.30
C ASP A 198 -9.56 9.57 3.64
N THR A 199 -9.73 10.12 4.84
CA THR A 199 -8.96 11.26 5.34
C THR A 199 -7.49 10.93 5.57
N ILE A 200 -7.19 9.73 6.08
CA ILE A 200 -5.82 9.27 6.36
C ILE A 200 -5.06 9.10 5.04
N GLY A 201 -5.66 8.40 4.07
CA GLY A 201 -5.05 8.21 2.75
C GLY A 201 -4.80 9.54 2.03
N GLN A 202 -5.78 10.44 2.03
CA GLN A 202 -5.61 11.78 1.45
C GLN A 202 -4.50 12.57 2.13
N GLY A 203 -4.46 12.58 3.47
CA GLY A 203 -3.43 13.28 4.24
C GLY A 203 -2.03 12.76 3.95
N ALA A 204 -1.86 11.44 3.91
CA ALA A 204 -0.61 10.77 3.54
C ALA A 204 -0.14 11.17 2.13
N LEU A 205 -1.05 11.14 1.15
CA LEU A 205 -0.74 11.54 -0.22
C LEU A 205 -0.32 13.01 -0.32
N MET A 206 -1.05 13.91 0.36
CA MET A 206 -0.76 15.35 0.39
C MET A 206 0.60 15.62 1.04
N TYR A 207 0.90 14.94 2.16
CA TYR A 207 2.19 15.03 2.83
C TYR A 207 3.35 14.66 1.88
N SER A 208 3.26 13.48 1.25
CA SER A 208 4.31 13.00 0.35
C SER A 208 4.49 13.88 -0.89
N ARG A 209 3.41 14.46 -1.41
CA ARG A 209 3.46 15.43 -2.52
C ARG A 209 4.14 16.73 -2.08
N GLY A 210 3.73 17.30 -0.95
CA GLY A 210 4.37 18.52 -0.42
C GLY A 210 5.86 18.33 -0.13
N ALA A 211 6.26 17.17 0.39
CA ALA A 211 7.67 16.82 0.57
C ALA A 211 8.42 16.74 -0.76
N ARG A 212 7.80 16.18 -1.81
CA ARG A 212 8.37 16.13 -3.16
C ARG A 212 8.50 17.51 -3.80
N ASP A 213 7.51 18.37 -3.61
CA ASP A 213 7.52 19.75 -4.13
C ASP A 213 8.63 20.57 -3.45
N ALA A 214 8.78 20.44 -2.13
CA ALA A 214 9.90 21.05 -1.40
C ALA A 214 11.26 20.55 -1.94
N GLN A 215 11.41 19.25 -2.18
CA GLN A 215 12.63 18.69 -2.79
C GLN A 215 12.89 19.22 -4.20
N ALA A 216 11.85 19.43 -5.02
CA ALA A 216 11.99 20.00 -6.35
C ALA A 216 12.50 21.46 -6.30
N ILE A 217 12.02 22.25 -5.34
CA ILE A 217 12.51 23.61 -5.08
C ILE A 217 13.98 23.59 -4.65
N LEU A 218 14.36 22.67 -3.77
CA LEU A 218 15.76 22.51 -3.35
C LEU A 218 16.66 22.11 -4.52
N ASN A 219 16.19 21.25 -5.43
CA ASN A 219 16.93 20.91 -6.64
C ASN A 219 17.16 22.14 -7.54
N LEU A 220 16.15 23.01 -7.69
CA LEU A 220 16.31 24.26 -8.43
C LEU A 220 17.42 25.14 -7.82
N ALA A 221 17.44 25.29 -6.50
CA ALA A 221 18.50 26.03 -5.81
C ALA A 221 19.90 25.41 -6.06
N GLY A 222 19.99 24.08 -6.09
CA GLY A 222 21.23 23.37 -6.43
C GLY A 222 21.68 23.54 -7.89
N VAL A 223 20.75 23.71 -8.84
CA VAL A 223 21.05 23.87 -10.28
C VAL A 223 21.47 25.30 -10.65
N VAL A 224 21.05 26.31 -9.90
CA VAL A 224 21.49 27.71 -10.15
C VAL A 224 23.00 27.88 -9.90
N ALA A 225 23.61 27.07 -9.04
CA ALA A 225 25.05 27.10 -8.78
C ALA A 225 25.91 26.72 -10.02
N PRO A 226 25.61 25.65 -10.79
CA PRO A 226 26.32 25.31 -12.03
C PRO A 226 25.76 25.97 -13.31
N ALA A 227 24.60 26.62 -13.30
CA ALA A 227 24.01 27.21 -14.51
C ALA A 227 24.88 28.31 -15.16
N VAL A 228 25.81 28.90 -14.40
CA VAL A 228 26.81 29.86 -14.91
C VAL A 228 27.81 29.19 -15.88
N GLU A 229 28.02 27.87 -15.79
CA GLU A 229 28.92 27.12 -16.68
C GLU A 229 28.24 26.61 -17.96
N ILE A 230 26.90 26.43 -17.94
CA ILE A 230 26.15 25.83 -19.07
C ILE A 230 25.88 26.85 -20.20
N VAL A 231 25.95 28.16 -19.92
CA VAL A 231 25.64 29.24 -20.88
C VAL A 231 26.88 29.73 -21.65
N LEU A 232 28.08 29.17 -21.40
CA LEU A 232 29.34 29.59 -22.04
C LEU A 232 29.71 28.77 -23.29
N PHE A 233 28.74 28.33 -24.09
CA PHE A 233 28.97 27.75 -25.42
C PHE A 233 28.12 28.44 -26.49
#